data_AF-A0A951DMY1-F1
#
_entry.id   AF-A0A951DMY1-F1
#
_cell.length_a   1.000
_cell.length_b   1.000
_cell.length_c   1.000
_cell.angle_alpha   90.00
_cell.angle_beta   90.00
_cell.angle_gamma   90.00
#
_symmetry.space_group_name_H-M   'P 1'
#
loop_
_entity.id
_entity.type
_entity.pdbx_description
1 polymer ?
#
loop_
_entity_poly.entity_id
_entity_poly.type
_entity_poly.pdbx_seq_one_letter_code
_entity_poly.pdbx_strand_id
1 'polypeptide(L)'
;MTTEAATVPAAARARAAELRGVVDHHARQYHVLDAPEITDAEYDRLFRELLELETRYPGLQTPDSPTQRVGGAPLESFTKVRHRTPMLSLNNAFSAEEVRDFVRRVERGTDGAVDSYVCELKIDGLAMSLTYSDGEYVRAATRGNGVEGEDVTANVRTIRSVPMKLRSPDGPLPRVFEVRGEVYLPKAAFAALNARLEEAGKPTYANPRNAAAGAVRQLDPTVTAKRGLQTFMYHLDPPGTARTQDEVLSALDTAGFRVNPHRRVTHSLEEILAFLDEWGERRHDLDYETDGVVIKVAALGQQAELGTISRSPRWAIAYK
;
A
#
# COMPACT_ATOMS: atom_id res chain seq x y z
N MET A 1 4.23 16.32 -44.41
CA MET A 1 2.85 16.54 -43.91
C MET A 1 2.92 16.60 -42.40
N THR A 2 2.94 17.81 -41.86
CA THR A 2 2.79 18.08 -40.42
C THR A 2 1.37 17.72 -40.03
N THR A 3 1.19 16.68 -39.22
CA THR A 3 -0.09 16.37 -38.57
C THR A 3 -0.44 17.55 -37.66
N GLU A 4 -1.38 18.36 -38.11
CA GLU A 4 -2.04 19.38 -37.32
C GLU A 4 -2.67 18.66 -36.12
N ALA A 5 -2.13 18.90 -34.91
CA ALA A 5 -2.68 18.30 -33.70
C ALA A 5 -4.12 18.77 -33.57
N ALA A 6 -5.09 17.87 -33.79
CA ALA A 6 -6.50 18.19 -33.74
C ALA A 6 -6.81 18.91 -32.41
N THR A 7 -7.23 20.17 -32.51
CA THR A 7 -7.58 20.99 -31.35
C THR A 7 -8.65 20.26 -30.56
N VAL A 8 -8.33 19.88 -29.32
CA VAL A 8 -9.23 19.11 -28.46
C VAL A 8 -10.51 19.93 -28.21
N PRO A 9 -11.71 19.43 -28.54
CA PRO A 9 -12.96 20.16 -28.28
C PRO A 9 -13.17 20.42 -26.78
N ALA A 10 -13.75 21.58 -26.44
CA ALA A 10 -14.05 21.92 -25.04
C ALA A 10 -14.97 20.89 -24.36
N ALA A 11 -15.96 20.37 -25.08
CA ALA A 11 -16.84 19.31 -24.59
C ALA A 11 -16.09 17.99 -24.31
N ALA A 12 -15.13 17.62 -25.17
CA ALA A 12 -14.30 16.43 -24.96
C ALA A 12 -13.38 16.59 -23.74
N ARG A 13 -12.82 17.79 -23.53
CA ARG A 13 -12.08 18.14 -22.31
C ARG A 13 -12.93 18.02 -21.05
N ALA A 14 -14.13 18.60 -21.05
CA ALA A 14 -15.04 18.55 -19.91
C ALA A 14 -15.47 17.11 -19.60
N ARG A 15 -15.85 16.33 -20.62
CA ARG A 15 -16.26 14.94 -20.44
C ARG A 15 -15.13 14.04 -19.97
N ALA A 16 -13.91 14.19 -20.50
CA ALA A 16 -12.77 13.42 -20.03
C ALA A 16 -12.42 13.74 -18.56
N ALA A 17 -12.50 15.02 -18.15
CA ALA A 17 -12.29 15.41 -16.75
C ALA A 17 -13.35 14.81 -15.82
N GLU A 18 -14.63 14.84 -16.22
CA GLU A 18 -15.72 14.21 -15.50
C GLU A 18 -15.52 12.69 -15.37
N LEU A 19 -15.27 12.01 -16.49
CA LEU A 19 -15.07 10.57 -16.53
C LEU A 19 -13.89 10.11 -15.68
N ARG A 20 -12.77 10.85 -15.66
CA ARG A 20 -11.67 10.55 -14.74
C ARG A 20 -12.13 10.56 -13.30
N GLY A 21 -12.84 11.62 -12.88
CA GLY A 21 -13.36 11.72 -11.52
C GLY A 21 -14.31 10.57 -11.15
N VAL A 22 -15.24 10.22 -12.05
CA VAL A 22 -16.22 9.14 -11.83
C VAL A 22 -15.55 7.77 -11.80
N VAL A 23 -14.67 7.49 -12.77
CA VAL A 23 -13.94 6.23 -12.86
C VAL A 23 -13.01 6.06 -11.66
N ASP A 24 -12.28 7.09 -11.25
CA ASP A 24 -11.41 7.05 -10.07
C ASP A 24 -12.21 6.83 -8.79
N HIS A 25 -13.37 7.48 -8.64
CA HIS A 25 -14.27 7.28 -7.50
C HIS A 25 -14.71 5.82 -7.39
N HIS A 26 -15.24 5.23 -8.46
CA HIS A 26 -15.70 3.84 -8.44
C HIS A 26 -14.56 2.83 -8.34
N ALA A 27 -13.39 3.12 -8.94
CA ALA A 27 -12.19 2.31 -8.75
C ALA A 27 -11.76 2.30 -7.28
N ARG A 28 -11.85 3.44 -6.57
CA ARG A 28 -11.59 3.50 -5.14
C ARG A 28 -12.64 2.70 -4.34
N GLN A 29 -13.92 2.87 -4.64
CA GLN A 29 -14.98 2.13 -3.96
C GLN A 29 -14.74 0.62 -4.03
N TYR A 30 -14.36 0.13 -5.21
CA TYR A 30 -14.08 -1.28 -5.42
C TYR A 30 -12.75 -1.72 -4.78
N HIS A 31 -11.64 -1.03 -5.05
CA HIS A 31 -10.30 -1.55 -4.72
C HIS A 31 -9.73 -1.08 -3.39
N VAL A 32 -10.27 -0.01 -2.80
CA VAL A 32 -9.77 0.60 -1.56
C VAL A 32 -10.78 0.41 -0.43
N LEU A 33 -12.04 0.74 -0.69
CA LEU A 33 -13.10 0.68 0.34
C LEU A 33 -13.83 -0.66 0.41
N ASP A 34 -13.69 -1.51 -0.60
CA ASP A 34 -14.42 -2.79 -0.71
C ASP A 34 -15.96 -2.60 -0.60
N ALA A 35 -16.45 -1.51 -1.20
CA ALA A 35 -17.85 -1.07 -1.14
C ALA A 35 -18.33 -0.58 -2.53
N PRO A 36 -18.34 -1.44 -3.57
CA PRO A 36 -18.70 -1.04 -4.91
C PRO A 36 -20.14 -0.50 -4.99
N GLU A 37 -20.30 0.66 -5.65
CA GLU A 37 -21.59 1.34 -5.81
C GLU A 37 -22.29 1.00 -7.14
N ILE A 38 -21.52 0.54 -8.13
CA ILE A 38 -21.99 0.20 -9.48
C ILE A 38 -21.48 -1.18 -9.88
N THR A 39 -22.12 -1.77 -10.89
CA THR A 39 -21.70 -3.06 -11.43
C THR A 39 -20.42 -2.94 -12.28
N ASP A 40 -19.69 -4.04 -12.42
CA ASP A 40 -18.49 -4.11 -13.27
C ASP A 40 -18.79 -3.68 -14.72
N ALA A 41 -19.96 -4.04 -15.25
CA ALA A 41 -20.38 -3.68 -16.61
C ALA A 41 -20.60 -2.15 -16.77
N GLU A 42 -21.12 -1.49 -15.74
CA GLU A 42 -21.30 -0.04 -15.74
C GLU A 42 -19.96 0.69 -15.62
N TYR A 43 -19.06 0.18 -14.77
CA TYR A 43 -17.70 0.69 -14.65
C TYR A 43 -16.95 0.57 -15.99
N ASP A 44 -16.99 -0.61 -16.62
CA ASP A 44 -16.32 -0.88 -17.90
C ASP A 44 -16.83 0.03 -19.01
N ARG A 45 -18.11 0.38 -19.01
CA ARG A 45 -18.69 1.34 -19.96
C ARG A 45 -18.08 2.74 -19.78
N LEU A 46 -18.00 3.22 -18.54
CA LEU A 46 -17.42 4.53 -18.21
C LEU A 46 -15.91 4.57 -18.56
N PHE A 47 -15.19 3.51 -18.21
CA PHE A 47 -13.76 3.38 -18.52
C PHE A 47 -13.52 3.34 -20.03
N ARG A 48 -14.33 2.60 -20.79
CA ARG A 48 -14.23 2.53 -22.25
C ARG A 48 -14.49 3.87 -22.91
N GLU A 49 -15.48 4.62 -22.45
CA GLU A 49 -15.76 5.97 -22.94
C GLU A 49 -14.55 6.90 -22.74
N LEU A 50 -13.94 6.86 -21.56
CA LEU A 50 -12.73 7.65 -21.26
C LEU A 50 -11.57 7.26 -22.18
N LEU A 51 -11.34 5.95 -22.35
CA LEU A 51 -10.29 5.42 -23.21
C LEU A 51 -10.48 5.86 -24.67
N GLU A 52 -11.72 5.80 -25.19
CA GLU A 52 -12.04 6.25 -26.55
C GLU A 52 -11.76 7.74 -26.75
N LEU A 53 -12.10 8.58 -25.77
CA LEU A 53 -11.81 10.03 -25.81
C LEU A 53 -10.32 10.31 -25.83
N GLU A 54 -9.55 9.68 -24.94
CA GLU A 54 -8.10 9.85 -24.86
C GLU A 54 -7.34 9.24 -26.04
N THR A 55 -7.91 8.22 -26.70
CA THR A 55 -7.39 7.67 -27.95
C THR A 55 -7.64 8.64 -29.11
N ARG A 56 -8.86 9.21 -29.19
CA ARG A 56 -9.24 10.16 -30.25
C ARG A 56 -8.51 11.50 -30.11
N TYR A 57 -8.26 11.95 -28.89
CA TYR A 57 -7.59 13.21 -28.59
C TYR A 57 -6.40 12.96 -27.65
N PRO A 58 -5.21 12.63 -28.19
CA PRO A 58 -4.03 12.32 -27.37
C PRO A 58 -3.64 13.43 -26.39
N GLY A 59 -3.92 14.70 -26.73
CA GLY A 59 -3.73 15.84 -25.82
C GLY A 59 -4.63 15.85 -24.59
N LEU A 60 -5.58 14.92 -24.46
CA LEU A 60 -6.32 14.69 -23.23
C LEU A 60 -5.54 13.83 -22.25
N GLN A 61 -4.63 12.95 -22.68
CA GLN A 61 -3.96 12.00 -21.79
C GLN A 61 -3.20 12.73 -20.69
N THR A 62 -3.44 12.33 -19.44
CA THR A 62 -2.70 12.82 -18.27
C THR A 62 -2.05 11.65 -17.54
N PRO A 63 -0.87 11.83 -16.92
CA PRO A 63 -0.17 10.74 -16.24
C PRO A 63 -0.97 10.05 -15.13
N ASP A 64 -1.94 10.76 -14.53
CA ASP A 64 -2.82 10.30 -13.46
C ASP A 64 -4.10 9.62 -13.96
N SER A 65 -4.38 9.63 -15.27
CA SER A 65 -5.62 9.07 -15.82
C SER A 65 -5.71 7.55 -15.57
N PRO A 66 -6.90 7.02 -15.20
CA PRO A 66 -7.13 5.58 -14.99
C PRO A 66 -6.70 4.68 -16.16
N THR A 67 -6.73 5.21 -17.38
CA THR A 67 -6.34 4.51 -18.61
C THR A 67 -4.83 4.24 -18.68
N GLN A 68 -4.02 5.06 -17.99
CA GLN A 68 -2.56 4.95 -17.96
C GLN A 68 -2.07 3.86 -17.01
N ARG A 69 -2.98 3.19 -16.27
CA ARG A 69 -2.64 2.12 -15.33
C ARG A 69 -2.36 0.77 -15.99
N VAL A 70 -2.37 0.67 -17.32
CA VAL A 70 -2.11 -0.57 -18.06
C VAL A 70 -0.65 -1.04 -18.01
N GLY A 71 0.25 -0.24 -17.44
CA GLY A 71 1.68 -0.50 -17.46
C GLY A 71 2.31 -0.01 -18.76
N GLY A 72 3.53 0.53 -18.67
CA GLY A 72 4.27 1.02 -19.84
C GLY A 72 4.93 -0.10 -20.64
N ALA A 73 5.79 0.27 -21.59
CA ALA A 73 6.66 -0.69 -22.28
C ALA A 73 7.51 -1.49 -21.28
N PRO A 74 7.88 -2.75 -21.60
CA PRO A 74 8.78 -3.54 -20.76
C PRO A 74 10.09 -2.82 -20.47
N LEU A 75 10.56 -2.93 -19.23
CA LEU A 75 11.85 -2.44 -18.78
C LEU A 75 12.95 -3.41 -19.21
N GLU A 76 14.15 -2.88 -19.53
CA GLU A 76 15.33 -3.73 -19.77
C GLU A 76 15.85 -4.33 -18.45
N SER A 77 15.83 -3.55 -17.39
CA SER A 77 16.25 -3.96 -16.04
C SER A 77 15.68 -3.01 -14.98
N PHE A 78 15.68 -3.45 -13.72
CA PHE A 78 15.36 -2.59 -12.60
C PHE A 78 16.58 -1.77 -12.17
N THR A 79 16.36 -0.48 -11.90
CA THR A 79 17.40 0.40 -11.35
C THR A 79 17.35 0.37 -9.82
N LYS A 80 18.48 0.63 -9.20
CA LYS A 80 18.58 0.71 -7.74
C LYS A 80 18.19 2.09 -7.24
N VAL A 81 17.40 2.11 -6.17
CA VAL A 81 16.93 3.35 -5.54
C VAL A 81 17.27 3.31 -4.06
N ARG A 82 17.96 4.35 -3.58
CA ARG A 82 18.21 4.55 -2.16
C ARG A 82 16.97 5.13 -1.49
N HIS A 83 16.55 4.51 -0.39
CA HIS A 83 15.45 5.00 0.44
C HIS A 83 15.84 6.28 1.16
N ARG A 84 14.88 7.20 1.35
CA ARG A 84 15.12 8.47 2.05
C ARG A 84 15.54 8.23 3.50
N THR A 85 14.81 7.36 4.17
CA THR A 85 15.10 6.82 5.50
C THR A 85 15.23 5.30 5.40
N PRO A 86 16.05 4.62 6.22
CA PRO A 86 16.12 3.15 6.16
C PRO A 86 14.77 2.48 6.43
N MET A 87 14.44 1.44 5.67
CA MET A 87 13.33 0.51 5.89
C MET A 87 13.75 -0.61 6.85
N LEU A 88 13.51 -0.38 8.14
CA LEU A 88 13.91 -1.27 9.23
C LEU A 88 13.16 -2.60 9.22
N SER A 89 13.77 -3.62 9.82
CA SER A 89 13.07 -4.85 10.19
C SER A 89 12.41 -4.67 11.55
N LEU A 90 11.47 -5.54 11.90
CA LEU A 90 10.94 -5.64 13.27
C LEU A 90 11.65 -6.79 14.01
N ASN A 91 11.85 -6.61 15.31
CA ASN A 91 12.15 -7.74 16.19
C ASN A 91 10.91 -8.63 16.31
N ASN A 92 11.11 -9.94 16.50
CA ASN A 92 10.01 -10.87 16.67
C ASN A 92 9.78 -11.18 18.16
N ALA A 93 8.54 -11.45 18.50
CA ALA A 93 8.13 -12.17 19.71
C ALA A 93 7.35 -13.43 19.28
N PHE A 94 7.54 -14.53 20.00
CA PHE A 94 6.90 -15.83 19.77
C PHE A 94 6.09 -16.32 20.99
N SER A 95 6.04 -15.51 22.05
CA SER A 95 5.28 -15.82 23.25
C SER A 95 4.72 -14.56 23.89
N ALA A 96 3.64 -14.72 24.67
CA ALA A 96 3.08 -13.64 25.46
C ALA A 96 4.14 -13.03 26.41
N GLU A 97 5.07 -13.83 26.95
CA GLU A 97 6.11 -13.34 27.84
C GLU A 97 7.09 -12.40 27.15
N GLU A 98 7.47 -12.70 25.90
CA GLU A 98 8.32 -11.80 25.11
C GLU A 98 7.62 -10.47 24.78
N VAL A 99 6.29 -10.48 24.66
CA VAL A 99 5.47 -9.25 24.53
C VAL A 99 5.46 -8.48 25.86
N ARG A 100 5.31 -9.15 27.01
CA ARG A 100 5.41 -8.48 28.33
C ARG A 100 6.77 -7.83 28.51
N ASP A 101 7.83 -8.53 28.11
CA ASP A 101 9.19 -8.02 28.14
C ASP A 101 9.40 -6.80 27.25
N PHE A 102 8.77 -6.78 26.07
CA PHE A 102 8.77 -5.63 25.19
C PHE A 102 8.10 -4.41 25.86
N VAL A 103 6.89 -4.58 26.41
CA VAL A 103 6.17 -3.51 27.12
C VAL A 103 7.02 -2.97 28.27
N ARG A 104 7.55 -3.84 29.13
CA ARG A 104 8.46 -3.44 30.23
C ARG A 104 9.69 -2.66 29.75
N ARG A 105 10.29 -3.03 28.61
CA ARG A 105 11.45 -2.32 28.04
C ARG A 105 11.08 -0.95 27.50
N VAL A 106 9.90 -0.82 26.91
CA VAL A 106 9.37 0.43 26.37
C VAL A 106 9.07 1.41 27.50
N GLU A 107 8.38 0.97 28.55
CA GLU A 107 8.06 1.80 29.72
C GLU A 107 9.32 2.31 30.42
N ARG A 108 10.32 1.44 30.62
CA ARG A 108 11.62 1.84 31.17
C ARG A 108 12.39 2.82 30.28
N GLY A 109 12.15 2.79 28.98
CA GLY A 109 12.84 3.63 28.00
C GLY A 109 12.20 4.99 27.75
N THR A 110 11.07 5.27 28.40
CA THR A 110 10.26 6.51 28.25
C THR A 110 9.96 7.14 29.62
N ASP A 111 10.74 6.80 30.65
CA ASP A 111 10.54 7.21 32.04
C ASP A 111 9.12 6.99 32.59
N GLY A 112 8.42 5.98 32.06
CA GLY A 112 7.13 5.50 32.54
C GLY A 112 5.94 6.39 32.21
N ALA A 113 5.44 6.32 30.98
CA ALA A 113 4.02 6.53 30.62
C ALA A 113 3.83 6.31 29.12
N VAL A 114 3.69 5.06 28.66
CA VAL A 114 3.13 4.83 27.31
C VAL A 114 1.62 4.70 27.46
N ASP A 115 0.90 5.74 27.01
CA ASP A 115 -0.56 5.81 27.16
C ASP A 115 -1.32 4.80 26.28
N SER A 116 -0.70 4.37 25.18
CA SER A 116 -1.30 3.42 24.26
C SER A 116 -0.31 2.79 23.28
N TYR A 117 -0.73 1.65 22.75
CA TYR A 117 -0.13 0.95 21.63
C TYR A 117 -1.13 0.82 20.49
N VAL A 118 -0.63 0.77 19.26
CA VAL A 118 -1.43 0.41 18.08
C VAL A 118 -1.06 -1.01 17.66
N CYS A 119 -2.03 -1.91 17.67
CA CYS A 119 -1.92 -3.25 17.15
C CYS A 119 -2.46 -3.29 15.71
N GLU A 120 -1.65 -3.80 14.78
CA GLU A 120 -1.97 -3.92 13.35
C GLU A 120 -1.65 -5.34 12.87
N LEU A 121 -2.42 -5.87 11.94
CA LEU A 121 -2.10 -7.18 11.34
C LEU A 121 -0.81 -7.10 10.53
N LYS A 122 0.05 -8.11 10.70
CA LYS A 122 1.30 -8.23 9.98
C LYS A 122 1.04 -8.93 8.64
N ILE A 123 0.91 -8.13 7.59
CA ILE A 123 0.58 -8.63 6.25
C ILE A 123 1.75 -9.45 5.68
N ASP A 124 1.48 -10.65 5.16
CA ASP A 124 2.51 -11.47 4.53
C ASP A 124 2.61 -11.15 3.03
N GLY A 125 3.46 -10.17 2.71
CA GLY A 125 3.65 -9.69 1.35
C GLY A 125 5.06 -9.19 1.06
N LEU A 126 5.14 -8.18 0.19
CA LEU A 126 6.35 -7.47 -0.16
C LEU A 126 6.29 -6.02 0.32
N ALA A 127 7.12 -5.69 1.30
CA ALA A 127 7.30 -4.32 1.77
C ALA A 127 7.74 -3.38 0.63
N MET A 128 7.06 -2.23 0.53
CA MET A 128 7.35 -1.19 -0.46
C MET A 128 7.41 0.20 0.19
N SER A 129 8.01 1.11 -0.56
CA SER A 129 8.04 2.54 -0.31
C SER A 129 7.49 3.27 -1.53
N LEU A 130 6.51 4.15 -1.33
CA LEU A 130 5.93 5.00 -2.37
C LEU A 130 6.23 6.47 -2.05
N THR A 131 6.79 7.18 -3.01
CA THR A 131 7.05 8.62 -2.90
C THR A 131 5.95 9.40 -3.60
N TYR A 132 5.43 10.40 -2.91
CA TYR A 132 4.48 11.37 -3.45
C TYR A 132 5.06 12.79 -3.37
N SER A 133 4.74 13.63 -4.35
CA SER A 133 5.03 15.07 -4.37
C SER A 133 3.79 15.80 -4.82
N ASP A 134 3.40 16.85 -4.09
CA ASP A 134 2.25 17.70 -4.43
C ASP A 134 0.95 16.90 -4.63
N GLY A 135 0.80 15.81 -3.86
CA GLY A 135 -0.36 14.92 -3.97
C GLY A 135 -0.33 13.96 -5.16
N GLU A 136 0.76 13.88 -5.92
CA GLU A 136 0.90 12.99 -7.07
C GLU A 136 1.90 11.86 -6.82
N TYR A 137 1.62 10.68 -7.36
CA TYR A 137 2.48 9.51 -7.27
C TYR A 137 3.73 9.68 -8.15
N VAL A 138 4.91 9.65 -7.51
CA VAL A 138 6.19 9.91 -8.18
C VAL A 138 6.98 8.63 -8.41
N ARG A 139 7.10 7.77 -7.39
CA ARG A 139 8.01 6.62 -7.43
C ARG A 139 7.54 5.51 -6.51
N ALA A 140 7.84 4.26 -6.87
CA ALA A 140 7.80 3.13 -5.95
C ALA A 140 9.14 2.39 -5.92
N ALA A 141 9.54 1.95 -4.73
CA ALA A 141 10.71 1.12 -4.54
C ALA A 141 10.40 -0.10 -3.66
N THR A 142 10.99 -1.25 -4.00
CA THR A 142 10.99 -2.42 -3.11
C THR A 142 11.84 -2.15 -1.87
N ARG A 143 11.65 -2.91 -0.78
CA ARG A 143 12.52 -2.76 0.39
C ARG A 143 14.01 -3.04 0.11
N GLY A 144 14.29 -4.04 -0.72
CA GLY A 144 15.66 -4.54 -0.96
C GLY A 144 16.39 -4.89 0.34
N ASN A 145 17.54 -4.29 0.58
CA ASN A 145 18.34 -4.53 1.80
C ASN A 145 17.96 -3.62 2.99
N GLY A 146 16.91 -2.80 2.84
CA GLY A 146 16.46 -1.81 3.81
C GLY A 146 17.07 -0.41 3.61
N VAL A 147 18.15 -0.28 2.86
CA VAL A 147 18.76 1.02 2.49
C VAL A 147 18.58 1.31 1.01
N GLU A 148 18.68 0.28 0.18
CA GLU A 148 18.53 0.33 -1.26
C GLU A 148 17.56 -0.76 -1.71
N GLY A 149 16.64 -0.35 -2.57
CA GLY A 149 15.65 -1.18 -3.24
C GLY A 149 15.75 -1.11 -4.75
N GLU A 150 14.77 -1.70 -5.42
CA GLU A 150 14.60 -1.62 -6.88
C GLU A 150 13.48 -0.65 -7.21
N ASP A 151 13.66 0.19 -8.22
CA ASP A 151 12.59 1.01 -8.78
C ASP A 151 11.56 0.12 -9.47
N VAL A 152 10.35 0.09 -8.92
CA VAL A 152 9.22 -0.68 -9.44
C VAL A 152 8.03 0.24 -9.74
N THR A 153 8.33 1.51 -10.08
CA THR A 153 7.32 2.57 -10.25
C THR A 153 6.26 2.20 -11.27
N ALA A 154 6.68 1.66 -12.41
CA ALA A 154 5.79 1.25 -13.49
C ALA A 154 4.88 0.08 -13.10
N ASN A 155 5.42 -0.90 -12.35
CA ASN A 155 4.69 -2.06 -11.86
C ASN A 155 3.64 -1.66 -10.82
N VAL A 156 4.04 -0.87 -9.83
CA VAL A 156 3.16 -0.44 -8.74
C VAL A 156 2.06 0.52 -9.24
N ARG A 157 2.32 1.30 -10.30
CA ARG A 157 1.29 2.10 -10.99
C ARG A 157 0.09 1.25 -11.47
N THR A 158 0.32 -0.02 -11.76
CA THR A 158 -0.75 -0.93 -12.22
C THR A 158 -1.65 -1.44 -11.08
N ILE A 159 -1.23 -1.26 -9.83
CA ILE A 159 -1.95 -1.74 -8.65
C ILE A 159 -3.09 -0.78 -8.33
N ARG A 160 -4.32 -1.28 -8.39
CA ARG A 160 -5.52 -0.43 -8.36
C ARG A 160 -5.75 0.26 -7.02
N SER A 161 -5.33 -0.34 -5.90
CA SER A 161 -5.41 0.26 -4.56
C SER A 161 -4.39 1.39 -4.32
N VAL A 162 -3.46 1.64 -5.24
CA VAL A 162 -2.51 2.75 -5.13
C VAL A 162 -3.14 4.01 -5.75
N PRO A 163 -3.30 5.11 -4.98
CA PRO A 163 -3.82 6.35 -5.52
C PRO A 163 -2.75 7.02 -6.41
N MET A 164 -3.09 7.37 -7.65
CA MET A 164 -2.18 8.17 -8.50
C MET A 164 -2.18 9.65 -8.10
N LYS A 165 -3.31 10.10 -7.57
CA LYS A 165 -3.52 11.43 -7.01
C LYS A 165 -4.27 11.34 -5.69
N LEU A 166 -3.86 12.13 -4.71
CA LEU A 166 -4.47 12.16 -3.38
C LEU A 166 -5.75 13.00 -3.39
N ARG A 167 -6.73 12.64 -2.55
CA ARG A 167 -8.02 13.36 -2.46
C ARG A 167 -7.94 14.68 -1.71
N SER A 168 -7.01 14.79 -0.77
CA SER A 168 -6.82 15.96 0.09
C SER A 168 -5.35 16.40 0.03
N PRO A 169 -4.90 17.01 -1.09
CA PRO A 169 -3.49 17.43 -1.23
C PRO A 169 -3.09 18.50 -0.19
N ASP A 170 -4.04 19.31 0.27
CA ASP A 170 -3.87 20.27 1.38
C ASP A 170 -4.15 19.66 2.76
N GLY A 171 -4.29 18.34 2.83
CA GLY A 171 -4.56 17.59 4.05
C GLY A 171 -3.35 17.52 4.99
N PRO A 172 -3.39 16.67 6.04
CA PRO A 172 -2.33 16.56 7.04
C PRO A 172 -1.00 15.99 6.50
N LEU A 173 -0.96 15.58 5.24
CA LEU A 173 0.21 14.98 4.61
C LEU A 173 1.21 16.07 4.16
N PRO A 174 2.53 15.82 4.29
CA PRO A 174 3.53 16.75 3.77
C PRO A 174 3.43 16.93 2.25
N ARG A 175 3.97 18.04 1.74
CA ARG A 175 4.09 18.27 0.28
C ARG A 175 4.87 17.16 -0.43
N VAL A 176 5.96 16.69 0.18
CA VAL A 176 6.77 15.56 -0.31
C VAL A 176 6.93 14.58 0.82
N PHE A 177 6.48 13.34 0.60
CA PHE A 177 6.52 12.30 1.61
C PHE A 177 6.74 10.91 1.00
N GLU A 178 7.15 10.00 1.87
CA GLU A 178 7.22 8.58 1.62
C GLU A 178 6.16 7.86 2.46
N VAL A 179 5.35 7.03 1.82
CA VAL A 179 4.41 6.14 2.50
C VAL A 179 4.88 4.70 2.30
N ARG A 180 4.87 3.91 3.38
CA ARG A 180 5.28 2.50 3.34
C ARG A 180 4.13 1.59 3.66
N GLY A 181 4.18 0.42 3.08
CA GLY A 181 3.13 -0.57 3.14
C GLY A 181 3.58 -1.92 2.64
N GLU A 182 2.64 -2.84 2.54
CA GLU A 182 2.84 -4.18 1.98
C GLU A 182 2.05 -4.33 0.68
N VAL A 183 2.68 -4.87 -0.36
CA VAL A 183 1.98 -5.36 -1.56
C VAL A 183 1.72 -6.82 -1.24
N TYR A 184 0.47 -7.22 -1.35
CA TYR A 184 0.07 -8.60 -1.13
C TYR A 184 -0.80 -9.09 -2.28
N LEU A 185 -0.97 -10.40 -2.33
CA LEU A 185 -1.85 -11.06 -3.27
C LEU A 185 -3.03 -11.65 -2.47
N PRO A 186 -4.27 -11.19 -2.68
CA PRO A 186 -5.43 -11.79 -2.03
C PRO A 186 -5.51 -13.30 -2.28
N LYS A 187 -6.03 -14.07 -1.32
CA LYS A 187 -6.12 -15.54 -1.39
C LYS A 187 -6.86 -16.01 -2.65
N ALA A 188 -7.95 -15.34 -3.02
CA ALA A 188 -8.70 -15.65 -4.24
C ALA A 188 -7.87 -15.40 -5.51
N ALA A 189 -7.15 -14.28 -5.59
CA ALA A 189 -6.28 -13.96 -6.72
C ALA A 189 -5.09 -14.93 -6.84
N PHE A 190 -4.54 -15.35 -5.70
CA PHE A 190 -3.50 -16.38 -5.62
C PHE A 190 -4.00 -17.74 -6.11
N ALA A 191 -5.16 -18.20 -5.64
CA ALA A 191 -5.77 -19.46 -6.08
C ALA A 191 -6.03 -19.44 -7.61
N ALA A 192 -6.64 -18.37 -8.12
CA ALA A 192 -6.89 -18.19 -9.55
C ALA A 192 -5.59 -18.11 -10.37
N LEU A 193 -4.49 -17.60 -9.79
CA LEU A 193 -3.20 -17.60 -10.44
C LEU A 193 -2.60 -19.01 -10.53
N ASN A 194 -2.58 -19.76 -9.43
CA ASN A 194 -2.05 -21.11 -9.44
C ASN A 194 -2.84 -22.05 -10.37
N ALA A 195 -4.18 -21.95 -10.38
CA ALA A 195 -5.02 -22.71 -11.30
C ALA A 195 -4.63 -22.47 -12.78
N ARG A 196 -4.40 -21.21 -13.17
CA ARG A 196 -3.93 -20.86 -14.53
C ARG A 196 -2.53 -21.37 -14.83
N LEU A 197 -1.65 -21.44 -13.83
CA LEU A 197 -0.30 -21.99 -14.01
C LEU A 197 -0.35 -23.50 -14.20
N GLU A 198 -1.17 -24.20 -13.42
CA GLU A 198 -1.40 -25.65 -13.54
C GLU A 198 -1.98 -26.02 -14.90
N GLU A 199 -3.01 -25.30 -15.35
CA GLU A 199 -3.61 -25.50 -16.68
C GLU A 199 -2.60 -25.30 -17.81
N ALA A 200 -1.64 -24.37 -17.63
CA ALA A 200 -0.56 -24.13 -18.57
C ALA A 200 0.66 -25.06 -18.40
N GLY A 201 0.61 -26.05 -17.49
CA GLY A 201 1.72 -26.96 -17.20
C GLY A 201 2.96 -26.28 -16.61
N LYS A 202 2.78 -25.13 -15.93
CA LYS A 202 3.86 -24.33 -15.33
C LYS A 202 3.94 -24.57 -13.81
N PRO A 203 5.13 -24.38 -13.19
CA PRO A 203 5.26 -24.45 -11.74
C PRO A 203 4.37 -23.43 -11.03
N THR A 204 3.69 -23.86 -9.98
CA THR A 204 2.88 -22.99 -9.11
C THR A 204 3.73 -22.28 -8.07
N TYR A 205 3.16 -21.25 -7.46
CA TYR A 205 3.77 -20.58 -6.32
C TYR A 205 3.40 -21.29 -5.02
N ALA A 206 4.39 -21.44 -4.14
CA ALA A 206 4.21 -22.09 -2.84
C ALA A 206 3.37 -21.25 -1.85
N ASN A 207 3.44 -19.92 -1.92
CA ASN A 207 2.69 -19.02 -1.05
C ASN A 207 2.39 -17.67 -1.74
N PRO A 208 1.37 -16.93 -1.25
CA PRO A 208 0.99 -15.62 -1.80
C PRO A 208 2.11 -14.59 -1.76
N ARG A 209 2.96 -14.61 -0.74
CA ARG A 209 4.10 -13.68 -0.59
C ARG A 209 5.08 -13.78 -1.76
N ASN A 210 5.48 -15.00 -2.13
CA ASN A 210 6.39 -15.26 -3.25
C ASN A 210 5.73 -14.90 -4.60
N ALA A 211 4.43 -15.18 -4.74
CA ALA A 211 3.67 -14.79 -5.91
C ALA A 211 3.61 -13.26 -6.06
N ALA A 212 3.35 -12.53 -4.96
CA ALA A 212 3.34 -11.08 -4.92
C ALA A 212 4.72 -10.48 -5.25
N ALA A 213 5.79 -11.01 -4.66
CA ALA A 213 7.14 -10.56 -4.93
C ALA A 213 7.56 -10.79 -6.39
N GLY A 214 7.25 -11.96 -6.94
CA GLY A 214 7.49 -12.27 -8.35
C GLY A 214 6.65 -11.40 -9.29
N ALA A 215 5.41 -11.08 -8.91
CA ALA A 215 4.52 -10.22 -9.68
C ALA A 215 5.03 -8.78 -9.76
N VAL A 216 5.47 -8.19 -8.65
CA VAL A 216 6.00 -6.82 -8.64
C VAL A 216 7.29 -6.69 -9.45
N ARG A 217 8.09 -7.76 -9.52
CA ARG A 217 9.40 -7.79 -10.21
C ARG A 217 9.32 -8.31 -11.65
N GLN A 218 8.20 -8.08 -12.34
CA GLN A 218 8.10 -8.37 -13.76
C GLN A 218 8.67 -7.22 -14.58
N LEU A 219 9.59 -7.49 -15.50
CA LEU A 219 10.12 -6.45 -16.39
C LEU A 219 9.02 -5.82 -17.25
N ASP A 220 8.01 -6.61 -17.61
CA ASP A 220 6.79 -6.13 -18.26
C ASP A 220 5.71 -5.81 -17.21
N PRO A 221 5.38 -4.52 -16.98
CA PRO A 221 4.36 -4.12 -16.01
C PRO A 221 2.95 -4.62 -16.35
N THR A 222 2.66 -4.91 -17.62
CA THR A 222 1.37 -5.47 -18.04
C THR A 222 1.13 -6.87 -17.44
N VAL A 223 2.21 -7.60 -17.14
CA VAL A 223 2.13 -8.89 -16.44
C VAL A 223 1.75 -8.66 -14.98
N THR A 224 2.24 -7.59 -14.35
CA THR A 224 1.89 -7.19 -12.97
C THR A 224 0.41 -6.82 -12.87
N ALA A 225 -0.08 -6.04 -13.84
CA ALA A 225 -1.47 -5.57 -13.89
C ALA A 225 -2.50 -6.72 -13.83
N LYS A 226 -2.15 -7.89 -14.39
CA LYS A 226 -3.00 -9.08 -14.45
C LYS A 226 -2.99 -9.95 -13.19
N ARG A 227 -2.20 -9.58 -12.17
CA ARG A 227 -2.02 -10.40 -10.96
C ARG A 227 -3.04 -10.09 -9.87
N GLY A 228 -3.73 -8.94 -9.93
CA GLY A 228 -4.71 -8.58 -8.90
C GLY A 228 -4.05 -8.27 -7.55
N LEU A 229 -2.84 -7.71 -7.57
CA LEU A 229 -2.16 -7.26 -6.36
C LEU A 229 -2.97 -6.17 -5.65
N GLN A 230 -2.81 -6.11 -4.34
CA GLN A 230 -3.41 -5.09 -3.47
C GLN A 230 -2.34 -4.55 -2.52
N THR A 231 -2.66 -3.43 -1.86
CA THR A 231 -1.77 -2.78 -0.90
C THR A 231 -2.45 -2.53 0.44
N PHE A 232 -1.68 -2.59 1.52
CA PHE A 232 -2.03 -1.94 2.78
C PHE A 232 -0.91 -1.01 3.20
N MET A 233 -1.23 0.27 3.40
CA MET A 233 -0.26 1.30 3.82
C MET A 233 -0.35 1.53 5.32
N TYR A 234 0.79 1.67 5.99
CA TYR A 234 0.85 1.68 7.45
C TYR A 234 1.90 2.62 8.07
N HIS A 235 2.65 3.37 7.27
CA HIS A 235 3.69 4.27 7.77
C HIS A 235 3.89 5.46 6.85
N LEU A 236 4.25 6.61 7.43
CA LEU A 236 4.38 7.89 6.74
C LEU A 236 5.64 8.62 7.22
N ASP A 237 6.48 9.06 6.29
CA ASP A 237 7.72 9.80 6.55
C ASP A 237 7.87 11.03 5.62
N PRO A 238 7.98 12.26 6.14
CA PRO A 238 7.72 12.62 7.53
C PRO A 238 6.23 12.47 7.89
N PRO A 239 5.85 12.35 9.17
CA PRO A 239 4.47 12.04 9.58
C PRO A 239 3.47 13.19 9.37
N GLY A 240 3.90 14.32 8.81
CA GLY A 240 3.06 15.51 8.66
C GLY A 240 2.64 16.08 10.01
N THR A 241 1.34 16.30 10.20
CA THR A 241 0.78 16.80 11.46
C THR A 241 0.45 15.71 12.48
N ALA A 242 0.53 14.43 12.09
CA ALA A 242 0.20 13.33 12.99
C ALA A 242 1.17 13.27 14.18
N ARG A 243 0.60 12.98 15.35
CA ARG A 243 1.30 12.80 16.63
C ARG A 243 1.27 11.36 17.08
N THR A 244 0.32 10.57 16.60
CA THR A 244 0.21 9.13 16.88
C THR A 244 0.20 8.28 15.61
N GLN A 245 0.51 7.00 15.77
CA GLN A 245 0.43 6.01 14.69
C GLN A 245 -1.01 5.84 14.18
N ASP A 246 -2.03 5.93 15.03
CA ASP A 246 -3.42 5.86 14.59
C ASP A 246 -3.85 7.10 13.79
N GLU A 247 -3.35 8.29 14.14
CA GLU A 247 -3.52 9.49 13.33
C GLU A 247 -2.83 9.37 11.97
N VAL A 248 -1.65 8.72 11.90
CA VAL A 248 -1.00 8.40 10.62
C VAL A 248 -1.90 7.52 9.76
N LEU A 249 -2.43 6.43 10.32
CA LEU A 249 -3.31 5.50 9.61
C LEU A 249 -4.59 6.19 9.13
N SER A 250 -5.18 7.05 9.97
CA SER A 250 -6.37 7.83 9.63
C SER A 250 -6.10 8.90 8.56
N ALA A 251 -4.93 9.54 8.58
CA ALA A 251 -4.50 10.48 7.55
C ALA A 251 -4.29 9.78 6.19
N LEU A 252 -3.69 8.58 6.20
CA LEU A 252 -3.50 7.78 4.99
C LEU A 252 -4.84 7.36 4.38
N ASP A 253 -5.79 6.87 5.19
CA ASP A 253 -7.12 6.49 4.74
C ASP A 253 -7.88 7.69 4.13
N THR A 254 -7.86 8.83 4.84
CA THR A 254 -8.46 10.09 4.36
C THR A 254 -7.87 10.55 3.02
N ALA A 255 -6.56 10.38 2.84
CA ALA A 255 -5.87 10.74 1.60
C ALA A 255 -6.17 9.79 0.43
N GLY A 256 -6.80 8.64 0.69
CA GLY A 256 -7.23 7.66 -0.32
C GLY A 256 -6.34 6.43 -0.42
N PHE A 257 -5.42 6.21 0.53
CA PHE A 257 -4.69 4.95 0.61
C PHE A 257 -5.55 3.85 1.21
N ARG A 258 -5.34 2.61 0.75
CA ARG A 258 -5.90 1.43 1.42
C ARG A 258 -5.14 1.16 2.72
N VAL A 259 -5.84 1.27 3.84
CA VAL A 259 -5.31 1.02 5.19
C VAL A 259 -6.04 -0.19 5.77
N ASN A 260 -5.33 -1.03 6.54
CA ASN A 260 -5.95 -2.22 7.08
C ASN A 260 -7.03 -1.84 8.12
N PRO A 261 -8.27 -2.36 7.99
CA PRO A 261 -9.36 -2.02 8.91
C PRO A 261 -9.23 -2.72 10.26
N HIS A 262 -8.44 -3.79 10.34
CA HIS A 262 -8.25 -4.60 11.53
C HIS A 262 -7.07 -4.09 12.37
N ARG A 263 -7.20 -2.86 12.86
CA ARG A 263 -6.28 -2.24 13.81
C ARG A 263 -7.00 -1.90 15.11
N ARG A 264 -6.26 -1.84 16.21
CA ARG A 264 -6.80 -1.45 17.52
C ARG A 264 -5.80 -0.59 18.27
N VAL A 265 -6.26 0.55 18.77
CA VAL A 265 -5.56 1.28 19.84
C VAL A 265 -5.85 0.54 21.14
N THR A 266 -4.80 0.21 21.87
CA THR A 266 -4.83 -0.56 23.11
C THR A 266 -4.15 0.23 24.22
N HIS A 267 -4.69 0.17 25.43
CA HIS A 267 -4.26 0.97 26.58
C HIS A 267 -3.61 0.12 27.69
N SER A 268 -3.59 -1.20 27.53
CA SER A 268 -2.95 -2.10 28.48
C SER A 268 -2.36 -3.34 27.80
N LEU A 269 -1.48 -4.04 28.53
CA LEU A 269 -0.94 -5.33 28.09
C LEU A 269 -2.05 -6.36 27.86
N GLU A 270 -3.08 -6.36 28.71
CA GLU A 270 -4.22 -7.27 28.60
C GLU A 270 -5.00 -7.04 27.30
N GLU A 271 -5.21 -5.78 26.91
CA GLU A 271 -5.85 -5.45 25.63
C GLU A 271 -4.99 -5.88 24.42
N ILE A 272 -3.66 -5.74 24.51
CA ILE A 272 -2.74 -6.27 23.49
C ILE A 272 -2.89 -7.78 23.38
N LEU A 273 -2.81 -8.51 24.50
CA LEU A 273 -2.91 -9.98 24.50
C LEU A 273 -4.27 -10.45 23.97
N ALA A 274 -5.36 -9.78 24.34
CA ALA A 274 -6.69 -10.07 23.81
C ALA A 274 -6.78 -9.88 22.29
N PHE A 275 -6.09 -8.86 21.74
CA PHE A 275 -5.99 -8.67 20.29
C PHE A 275 -5.17 -9.79 19.62
N LEU A 276 -4.09 -10.27 20.26
CA LEU A 276 -3.31 -11.40 19.76
C LEU A 276 -4.13 -12.69 19.73
N ASP A 277 -4.90 -12.98 20.78
CA ASP A 277 -5.74 -14.16 20.86
C ASP A 277 -6.84 -14.13 19.79
N GLU A 278 -7.55 -12.99 19.66
CA GLU A 278 -8.57 -12.77 18.65
C GLU A 278 -8.06 -13.05 17.24
N TRP A 279 -6.90 -12.49 16.88
CA TRP A 279 -6.33 -12.63 15.55
C TRP A 279 -5.51 -13.90 15.35
N GLY A 280 -5.18 -14.62 16.42
CA GLY A 280 -4.71 -16.01 16.34
C GLY A 280 -5.75 -16.92 15.67
N GLU A 281 -7.03 -16.69 15.97
CA GLU A 281 -8.16 -17.45 15.42
C GLU A 281 -8.72 -16.83 14.13
N ARG A 282 -9.12 -15.56 14.17
CA ARG A 282 -9.85 -14.90 13.08
C ARG A 282 -9.04 -14.68 11.80
N ARG A 283 -7.71 -14.78 11.85
CA ARG A 283 -6.85 -14.61 10.67
C ARG A 283 -7.16 -15.59 9.54
N HIS A 284 -7.76 -16.74 9.85
CA HIS A 284 -8.11 -17.75 8.85
C HIS A 284 -9.26 -17.29 7.94
N ASP A 285 -10.12 -16.40 8.43
CA ASP A 285 -11.28 -15.87 7.71
C ASP A 285 -10.93 -14.69 6.79
N LEU A 286 -9.72 -14.14 6.89
CA LEU A 286 -9.27 -13.03 6.06
C LEU A 286 -9.13 -13.43 4.59
N ASP A 287 -9.37 -12.49 3.68
CA ASP A 287 -9.15 -12.63 2.24
C ASP A 287 -7.66 -12.50 1.84
N TYR A 288 -6.76 -12.29 2.80
CA TYR A 288 -5.31 -12.20 2.62
C TYR A 288 -4.56 -12.97 3.71
N GLU A 289 -3.27 -13.21 3.48
CA GLU A 289 -2.39 -13.88 4.44
C GLU A 289 -1.78 -12.89 5.44
N THR A 290 -1.68 -13.33 6.68
CA THR A 290 -0.99 -12.61 7.76
C THR A 290 -0.13 -13.57 8.55
N ASP A 291 1.09 -13.14 8.86
CA ASP A 291 2.07 -13.92 9.61
C ASP A 291 2.23 -13.43 11.05
N GLY A 292 1.24 -12.68 11.58
CA GLY A 292 1.21 -12.26 12.98
C GLY A 292 0.61 -10.87 13.20
N VAL A 293 1.00 -10.23 14.30
CA VAL A 293 0.55 -8.88 14.70
C VAL A 293 1.77 -8.00 14.95
N VAL A 294 1.71 -6.76 14.49
CA VAL A 294 2.68 -5.72 14.84
C VAL A 294 2.10 -4.87 15.96
N ILE A 295 2.86 -4.74 17.05
CA ILE A 295 2.55 -3.88 18.20
C ILE A 295 3.49 -2.69 18.14
N LYS A 296 2.95 -1.47 18.12
CA LYS A 296 3.71 -0.22 18.03
C LYS A 296 3.32 0.71 19.18
N VAL A 297 4.29 1.38 19.82
CA VAL A 297 4.00 2.53 20.69
C VAL A 297 3.21 3.56 19.88
N ALA A 298 2.08 4.04 20.39
CA ALA A 298 1.20 4.90 19.61
C ALA A 298 1.82 6.28 19.35
N ALA A 299 2.39 6.94 20.36
CA ALA A 299 2.91 8.30 20.25
C ALA A 299 4.22 8.35 19.45
N LEU A 300 4.27 9.14 18.37
CA LEU A 300 5.45 9.27 17.50
C LEU A 300 6.63 9.95 18.20
N GLY A 301 6.35 10.84 19.16
CA GLY A 301 7.39 11.44 20.01
C GLY A 301 8.15 10.40 20.83
N GLN A 302 7.43 9.45 21.42
CA GLN A 302 8.01 8.34 22.17
C GLN A 302 8.73 7.34 21.26
N GLN A 303 8.23 7.11 20.05
CA GLN A 303 8.95 6.33 19.04
C GLN A 303 10.33 6.95 18.74
N ALA A 304 10.39 8.28 18.59
CA ALA A 304 11.63 8.99 18.34
C ALA A 304 12.62 8.90 19.53
N GLU A 305 12.11 9.03 20.76
CA GLU A 305 12.90 8.89 21.99
C GLU A 305 13.48 7.47 22.16
N LEU A 306 12.65 6.44 21.96
CA LEU A 306 13.08 5.04 22.03
C LEU A 306 14.08 4.70 20.94
N GLY A 307 13.94 5.31 19.76
CA GLY A 307 14.85 5.15 18.63
C GLY A 307 14.94 3.71 18.12
N THR A 308 16.14 3.34 17.66
CA THR A 308 16.40 2.06 16.99
C THR A 308 17.61 1.37 17.60
N ILE A 309 17.60 0.04 17.64
CA ILE A 309 18.76 -0.79 17.97
C ILE A 309 19.17 -1.61 16.75
N SER A 310 20.42 -1.44 16.29
CA SER A 310 20.93 -2.07 15.07
C SER A 310 20.06 -1.75 13.82
N ARG A 311 19.13 -2.65 13.46
CA ARG A 311 18.23 -2.51 12.30
C ARG A 311 16.75 -2.68 12.67
N SER A 312 16.42 -2.58 13.95
CA SER A 312 15.05 -2.72 14.46
C SER A 312 14.65 -1.54 15.35
N PRO A 313 13.41 -1.03 15.24
CA PRO A 313 12.90 -0.03 16.16
C PRO A 313 12.75 -0.61 17.58
N ARG A 314 13.02 0.20 18.60
CA ARG A 314 12.78 -0.20 20.01
C ARG A 314 11.32 -0.03 20.44
N TRP A 315 10.54 0.70 19.64
CA TRP A 315 9.15 1.06 19.87
C TRP A 315 8.14 0.15 19.16
N ALA A 316 8.60 -0.89 18.43
CA ALA A 316 7.70 -1.85 17.80
C ALA A 316 8.25 -3.28 17.83
N ILE A 317 7.34 -4.25 17.87
CA ILE A 317 7.63 -5.68 17.84
C ILE A 317 6.60 -6.43 16.98
N ALA A 318 7.01 -7.49 16.32
CA ALA A 318 6.14 -8.40 15.56
C ALA A 318 5.91 -9.68 16.37
N TYR A 319 4.69 -9.90 16.85
CA TYR A 319 4.28 -11.18 17.41
C TYR A 319 3.97 -12.16 16.26
N LYS A 320 4.54 -13.37 16.29
CA LYS A 320 4.44 -14.38 15.24
C LYS A 320 3.95 -15.71 15.78
#